data_AF-A0A7X0MUH0-F1
#
_entry.id   AF-A0A7X0MUH0-F1
#
_cell.length_a   1.000
_cell.length_b   1.000
_cell.length_c   1.000
_cell.angle_alpha   90.00
_cell.angle_beta   90.00
_cell.angle_gamma   90.00
#
_symmetry.space_group_name_H-M   'P 1'
#
loop_
_entity.id
_entity.type
_entity.pdbx_description
1 polymer ?
#
loop_
_entity_poly.entity_id
_entity_poly.type
_entity_poly.pdbx_seq_one_letter_code
_entity_poly.pdbx_strand_id
1 'polypeptide(L)' 'MLDKIDLMLNTLWTEHGAFLLVFVPLFLAIYFLPSLIAVLLRREHKKKIMLANIPAGFSWIAWVGILIWAVSGKQEEEGC' A
#
# COMPACT_ATOMS: atom_id res chain seq x y z
N MET A 1 -27.22 31.86 -0.68
CA MET A 1 -25.73 31.88 -0.61
C MET A 1 -25.22 30.48 -0.30
N LEU A 2 -25.80 29.83 0.72
CA LEU A 2 -25.51 28.44 1.08
C LEU A 2 -25.78 27.45 -0.07
N ASP A 3 -26.90 27.57 -0.79
CA ASP A 3 -27.23 26.65 -1.90
C ASP A 3 -26.22 26.68 -3.05
N LYS A 4 -25.56 27.82 -3.27
CA LYS A 4 -24.48 27.94 -4.27
C LYS A 4 -23.21 27.24 -3.80
N ILE A 5 -22.92 27.29 -2.50
CA ILE A 5 -21.79 26.58 -1.89
C ILE A 5 -22.04 25.07 -2.01
N ASP A 6 -23.25 24.60 -1.71
CA ASP A 6 -23.63 23.18 -1.86
C ASP A 6 -23.55 22.72 -3.32
N LEU A 7 -23.99 23.56 -4.26
CA LEU A 7 -23.87 23.30 -5.69
C LEU A 7 -22.40 23.19 -6.13
N MET A 8 -21.54 24.12 -5.67
CA MET A 8 -20.11 24.09 -5.98
C MET A 8 -19.41 22.87 -5.37
N LEU A 9 -19.76 22.49 -4.14
CA LEU A 9 -19.22 21.31 -3.46
C LEU A 9 -19.62 20.01 -4.16
N ASN A 10 -20.89 19.87 -4.57
CA ASN A 10 -21.35 18.68 -5.28
C ASN A 10 -20.71 18.53 -6.66
N THR A 11 -20.50 19.62 -7.39
CA THR A 11 -19.80 19.55 -8.68
C THR A 11 -18.35 19.06 -8.48
N LEU A 12 -17.60 19.63 -7.52
CA LEU A 12 -16.24 19.17 -7.22
C LEU A 12 -16.17 17.69 -6.79
N TRP A 13 -17.16 17.24 -6.02
CA TRP A 13 -17.27 15.83 -5.61
C TRP A 13 -17.67 14.90 -6.76
N THR A 14 -18.48 15.34 -7.72
CA THR A 14 -19.00 14.48 -8.78
C THR A 14 -17.98 14.26 -9.90
N GLU A 15 -17.21 15.29 -10.24
CA GLU A 15 -16.22 15.21 -11.33
C GLU A 15 -15.04 14.28 -11.02
N HIS A 16 -14.63 14.19 -9.75
CA HIS A 16 -13.43 13.45 -9.36
C HIS A 16 -13.61 12.50 -8.17
N GLY A 17 -14.72 12.60 -7.43
CA GLY A 17 -14.97 11.78 -6.25
C GLY A 17 -15.13 10.30 -6.59
N ALA A 18 -15.75 9.96 -7.72
CA ALA A 18 -15.86 8.57 -8.19
C ALA A 18 -14.47 7.97 -8.50
N PHE A 19 -13.59 8.74 -9.13
CA PHE A 19 -12.22 8.32 -9.38
C PHE A 19 -11.46 8.08 -8.08
N LEU A 20 -11.52 9.02 -7.13
CA LEU A 20 -10.85 8.87 -5.84
C LEU A 20 -11.41 7.70 -5.01
N LEU A 21 -12.73 7.49 -5.04
CA LEU A 21 -13.40 6.38 -4.35
C LEU A 21 -12.91 5.01 -4.81
N VAL A 22 -12.48 4.85 -6.07
CA VAL A 22 -11.98 3.59 -6.61
C VAL A 22 -10.45 3.54 -6.59
N PHE A 23 -9.79 4.63 -6.96
CA PHE A 23 -8.34 4.71 -7.07
C PHE A 23 -7.66 4.58 -5.71
N VAL A 24 -8.14 5.28 -4.67
CA VAL A 24 -7.54 5.25 -3.33
C VAL A 24 -7.52 3.82 -2.75
N PRO A 25 -8.64 3.08 -2.64
CA PRO A 25 -8.60 1.72 -2.11
C PRO A 25 -7.79 0.76 -2.99
N LEU A 26 -7.85 0.91 -4.32
CA LEU A 26 -7.06 0.07 -5.24
C LEU A 26 -5.56 0.34 -5.07
N PHE A 27 -5.16 1.61 -5.00
CA PHE A 27 -3.78 2.02 -4.78
C PHE A 27 -3.28 1.52 -3.43
N LEU A 28 -4.06 1.65 -2.36
CA LEU A 28 -3.71 1.09 -1.05
C LEU A 28 -3.57 -0.45 -1.13
N ALA A 29 -4.49 -1.14 -1.80
CA ALA A 29 -4.42 -2.59 -1.95
C ALA A 29 -3.13 -3.04 -2.65
N ILE A 30 -2.71 -2.33 -3.71
CA ILE A 30 -1.45 -2.60 -4.42
C ILE A 30 -0.25 -2.20 -3.57
N TYR A 31 -0.25 -1.02 -2.96
CA TYR A 31 0.84 -0.52 -2.14
C TYR A 31 1.14 -1.44 -0.94
N PHE A 32 0.10 -1.99 -0.30
CA PHE A 32 0.20 -2.92 0.82
C PHE A 32 0.23 -4.40 0.39
N LEU A 33 0.25 -4.70 -0.91
CA LEU A 33 0.32 -6.06 -1.43
C LEU A 33 1.51 -6.88 -0.88
N PRO A 34 2.74 -6.33 -0.73
CA PRO A 34 3.86 -7.07 -0.16
C PRO A 34 3.61 -7.50 1.29
N SER A 35 2.94 -6.65 2.07
CA SER A 35 2.55 -6.95 3.45
C SER A 35 1.50 -8.06 3.49
N LEU A 36 0.52 -8.03 2.57
CA LEU A 36 -0.52 -9.06 2.49
C LEU A 36 0.08 -10.44 2.15
N ILE A 37 0.98 -10.47 1.16
CA ILE A 37 1.73 -11.68 0.77
C ILE A 37 2.53 -12.23 1.96
N ALA A 38 3.24 -11.37 2.69
CA ALA A 38 4.03 -11.77 3.86
C ALA A 38 3.20 -12.33 5.02
N VAL A 39 1.98 -11.81 5.23
CA VAL A 39 1.05 -12.32 6.26
C VAL A 39 0.53 -13.71 5.90
N LEU A 40 0.15 -13.93 4.63
CA LEU A 40 -0.34 -15.21 4.10
C LEU A 40 0.74 -16.31 4.14
N LEU A 41 1.99 -15.96 3.83
CA LEU A 41 3.13 -16.88 3.87
C LEU A 41 3.64 -17.23 5.29
N ARG A 42 2.90 -16.89 6.36
CA ARG A 42 3.16 -17.27 7.78
C ARG A 42 4.64 -17.15 8.23
N ARG A 43 5.31 -16.04 7.92
CA ARG A 43 6.69 -15.82 8.37
C ARG A 43 6.76 -15.28 9.82
N GLU A 44 7.66 -15.80 10.66
CA GLU A 44 7.89 -15.27 12.02
C GLU A 44 8.34 -13.79 12.02
N HIS A 45 8.93 -13.32 10.93
CA HIS A 45 9.41 -11.94 10.77
C HIS A 45 8.41 -10.97 10.11
N LYS A 46 7.09 -11.22 10.25
CA LYS A 46 6.02 -10.31 9.78
C LYS A 46 6.26 -8.84 10.16
N LYS A 47 6.78 -8.60 11.37
CA LYS A 47 7.07 -7.24 11.88
C LYS A 47 8.15 -6.51 11.08
N LYS A 48 9.17 -7.22 10.57
CA LYS A 48 10.27 -6.61 9.79
C LYS A 48 9.80 -6.18 8.41
N ILE A 49 8.99 -7.00 7.73
CA ILE A 49 8.42 -6.69 6.41
C ILE A 49 7.44 -5.51 6.51
N MET A 50 6.61 -5.47 7.56
CA MET A 50 5.68 -4.36 7.79
C MET A 50 6.40 -3.04 8.03
N LEU A 51 7.51 -3.06 8.78
CA LEU A 51 8.32 -1.87 9.04
C LEU A 51 9.06 -1.39 7.78
N ALA A 52 9.56 -2.32 6.97
CA ALA A 52 10.21 -2.01 5.70
C ALA A 52 9.22 -1.46 4.65
N ASN A 53 7.93 -1.79 4.75
CA ASN A 53 6.92 -1.27 3.83
C ASN A 53 6.68 0.25 3.99
N ILE A 54 7.02 0.84 5.13
CA ILE A 54 6.90 2.29 5.40
C ILE A 54 7.89 3.10 4.53
N PRO A 55 9.21 2.82 4.50
CA PRO A 55 10.12 3.49 3.57
C PRO A 55 9.97 3.00 2.12
N ALA A 56 9.42 1.82 1.88
CA ALA A 56 9.20 1.31 0.51
C ALA A 56 8.25 2.15 -0.32
N GLY A 57 7.33 2.88 0.32
CA GLY A 57 6.52 3.85 -0.40
C GLY A 57 7.26 5.03 -1.01
N PHE A 58 8.50 5.27 -0.58
CA PHE A 58 9.31 6.37 -1.08
C PHE A 58 10.13 5.98 -2.32
N SER A 59 10.28 4.69 -2.61
CA SER A 59 11.10 4.21 -3.74
C SER A 59 10.57 2.92 -4.34
N TRP A 60 10.35 2.94 -5.67
CA TRP A 60 9.92 1.78 -6.45
C TRP A 60 10.86 0.57 -6.28
N ILE A 61 12.17 0.81 -6.17
CA ILE A 61 13.18 -0.26 -6.02
C ILE A 61 13.03 -0.95 -4.66
N ALA A 62 12.80 -0.17 -3.59
CA ALA A 62 12.58 -0.72 -2.26
C ALA A 62 11.28 -1.55 -2.21
N TRP A 63 10.22 -1.07 -2.88
CA TRP A 63 8.96 -1.80 -3.00
C TRP A 63 9.12 -3.17 -3.69
N VAL A 64 9.81 -3.21 -4.84
CA VAL A 64 10.09 -4.47 -5.55
C VAL A 64 11.01 -5.39 -4.73
N GLY A 65 12.04 -4.84 -4.07
CA GLY A 65 12.94 -5.61 -3.21
C GLY A 65 12.22 -6.32 -2.07
N ILE A 66 11.26 -5.65 -1.41
CA ILE A 66 10.42 -6.26 -0.37
C ILE A 66 9.47 -7.28 -0.97
N LEU A 67 8.93 -7.05 -2.16
CA LEU A 67 8.05 -8.02 -2.84
C LEU A 67 8.81 -9.31 -3.16
N ILE A 68 10.02 -9.20 -3.72
CA ILE A 68 10.91 -10.34 -3.96
C ILE A 68 11.26 -11.01 -2.64
N TRP A 69 11.58 -10.25 -1.58
CA TRP A 69 11.91 -10.81 -0.28
C TRP A 69 10.70 -11.52 0.38
N ALA A 70 9.50 -10.98 0.22
CA ALA A 70 8.26 -11.57 0.69
C ALA A 70 7.96 -12.90 -0.01
N VAL A 71 8.21 -13.01 -1.32
CA VAL A 71 8.00 -14.22 -2.13
C VAL A 71 9.13 -15.24 -1.94
N SER A 72 10.39 -14.80 -1.97
CA SER A 72 11.58 -15.67 -2.05
C SER A 72 11.93 -16.35 -0.74
N GLY A 73 11.51 -15.78 0.41
CA GLY A 73 12.19 -15.89 1.69
C GLY A 73 12.98 -17.17 1.99
N LYS A 74 14.20 -17.17 1.47
CA LYS A 74 15.36 -17.77 2.10
C LYS A 74 15.74 -16.82 3.23
N GLN A 75 15.60 -17.32 4.46
CA GLN A 75 16.34 -16.76 5.57
C GLN A 75 17.80 -17.11 5.29
N GLU A 76 18.69 -16.12 5.23
CA GLU A 76 20.06 -16.37 5.65
C GLU A 76 19.98 -16.71 7.14
N GLU A 77 19.85 -18.00 7.44
CA GLU A 77 20.48 -18.56 8.63
C GLU A 77 21.96 -18.69 8.29
N GLU A 78 22.80 -17.85 8.88
CA GLU A 78 24.26 -18.01 9.07
C GLU A 78 24.77 -16.72 9.77
N GLY A 79 25.47 -16.74 10.90
CA GLY A 79 26.01 -17.85 11.67
C GLY A 79 26.55 -17.33 13.01
N CYS A 80 26.62 -18.25 13.98
CA CYS A 80 27.45 -18.12 15.17
C CYS A 80 28.93 -18.29 14.79
#